data_AF-A0A395NF08-F1
#
_entry.id   AF-A0A395NF08-F1
#
_cell.length_a   1.000
_cell.length_b   1.000
_cell.length_c   1.000
_cell.angle_alpha   90.00
_cell.angle_beta   90.00
_cell.angle_gamma   90.00
#
_symmetry.space_group_name_H-M   'P 1'
#
loop_
_entity.id
_entity.type
_entity.pdbx_description
1 polymer ?
#
loop_
_entity_poly.entity_id
_entity_poly.type
_entity_poly.pdbx_seq_one_letter_code
_entity_poly.pdbx_strand_id
1 'polypeptide(L)'
;MVSARLPRNGAIALEKLTTEYATVCPELGGYPDPPRPREFRTKRVKEARDEAKKEIADYKAQKEEEFKKFEAEHSKGNEAAEQEANKEAEKQIEVIKEAGKKSQATVVKNLLEAVFEVKPAAA
;
A
#
# COMPACT_ATOMS: atom_id res chain seq x y z
N MET A 1 -77.21 -43.00 28.92
CA MET A 1 -76.03 -42.55 29.70
C MET A 1 -75.10 -41.80 28.75
N VAL A 2 -75.11 -40.46 28.82
CA VAL A 2 -74.33 -39.58 27.93
C VAL A 2 -72.95 -39.40 28.55
N SER A 3 -71.91 -39.86 27.85
CA SER A 3 -70.52 -39.63 28.25
C SER A 3 -70.20 -38.15 28.09
N ALA A 4 -70.10 -37.44 29.22
CA ALA A 4 -69.78 -36.01 29.26
C ALA A 4 -68.29 -35.80 28.95
N ARG A 5 -68.01 -35.30 27.74
CA ARG A 5 -66.68 -34.78 27.38
C ARG A 5 -66.53 -33.38 27.99
N LEU A 6 -65.68 -33.26 29.01
CA LEU A 6 -65.34 -32.01 29.68
C LEU A 6 -64.86 -30.95 28.65
N PRO A 7 -65.30 -29.68 28.77
CA PRO A 7 -64.90 -28.62 27.84
C PRO A 7 -63.44 -28.23 28.05
N ARG A 8 -62.68 -28.21 26.94
CA ARG A 8 -61.28 -27.78 26.83
C ARG A 8 -61.15 -26.25 26.97
N ASN A 9 -61.54 -25.70 28.12
CA ASN A 9 -61.55 -24.25 28.35
C ASN A 9 -60.14 -23.63 28.52
N GLY A 10 -59.07 -24.42 28.64
CA GLY A 10 -57.70 -23.90 28.80
C GLY A 10 -56.96 -23.58 27.49
N ALA A 11 -57.31 -24.23 26.37
CA ALA A 11 -56.59 -24.03 25.10
C ALA A 11 -57.03 -22.75 24.37
N ILE A 12 -58.31 -22.39 24.50
CA ILE A 12 -58.90 -21.22 23.83
C ILE A 12 -58.41 -19.90 24.44
N ALA A 13 -57.98 -19.91 25.71
CA ALA A 13 -57.52 -18.69 26.40
C ALA A 13 -56.10 -18.26 25.97
N LEU A 14 -55.21 -19.21 25.65
CA LEU A 14 -53.83 -18.90 25.22
C LEU A 14 -53.76 -18.38 23.78
N GLU A 15 -54.60 -18.89 22.88
CA GLU A 15 -54.69 -18.39 21.50
C GLU A 15 -55.28 -16.98 21.41
N LYS A 16 -56.16 -16.61 22.35
CA LYS A 16 -56.76 -15.27 22.41
C LYS A 16 -55.77 -14.21 22.92
N LEU A 17 -54.89 -14.57 23.86
CA LEU A 17 -53.85 -13.67 24.37
C LEU A 17 -52.77 -13.33 23.34
N THR A 18 -52.42 -14.27 22.45
CA THR A 18 -51.44 -14.02 21.37
C THR A 18 -52.03 -13.23 20.20
N THR A 19 -53.33 -13.33 19.95
CA THR A 19 -54.02 -12.57 18.91
C THR A 19 -54.41 -11.15 19.34
N GLU A 20 -54.74 -10.93 20.63
CA GLU A 20 -54.96 -9.58 21.15
C GLU A 20 -53.67 -8.75 21.23
N TYR A 21 -52.52 -9.34 21.61
CA TYR A 21 -51.25 -8.57 21.64
C TYR A 21 -50.73 -8.16 20.25
N ALA A 22 -51.18 -8.81 19.18
CA ALA A 22 -50.79 -8.47 17.81
C ALA A 22 -51.58 -7.28 17.21
N THR A 23 -52.71 -6.89 17.81
CA THR A 23 -53.64 -5.92 17.20
C THR A 23 -53.67 -4.55 17.87
N VAL A 24 -53.00 -4.37 19.01
CA VAL A 24 -53.11 -3.13 19.83
C VAL A 24 -52.13 -2.01 19.43
N CYS A 25 -51.13 -2.22 18.56
CA CYS A 25 -50.20 -1.15 18.17
C CYS A 25 -49.85 -1.15 16.66
N PRO A 26 -50.68 -0.56 15.78
CA PRO A 26 -50.31 -0.32 14.39
C PRO A 26 -49.54 1.01 14.16
N GLU A 27 -49.34 1.85 15.18
CA GLU A 27 -48.72 3.19 15.03
C GLU A 27 -47.22 3.25 15.40
N LEU A 28 -46.64 2.18 15.95
CA LEU A 28 -45.20 2.11 16.21
C LEU A 28 -44.65 0.87 15.52
N GLY A 29 -43.93 1.10 14.42
CA GLY A 29 -43.35 0.08 13.54
C GLY A 29 -42.88 -1.15 14.30
N GLY A 30 -43.42 -2.31 13.88
CA GLY A 30 -43.28 -3.59 14.55
C GLY A 30 -41.85 -3.86 15.03
N TYR A 31 -41.74 -4.22 16.31
CA TYR A 31 -40.46 -4.65 16.87
C TYR A 31 -40.07 -5.96 16.18
N PRO A 32 -38.89 -6.03 15.53
CA PRO A 32 -38.50 -7.22 14.78
C PRO A 32 -38.35 -8.40 15.73
N ASP A 33 -38.91 -9.55 15.35
CA ASP A 33 -38.72 -10.82 16.06
C ASP A 33 -37.22 -11.05 16.34
N PRO A 34 -36.84 -11.54 17.54
CA PRO A 34 -35.43 -11.79 17.85
C PRO A 34 -34.85 -12.77 16.83
N PRO A 35 -33.68 -12.45 16.23
CA PRO A 35 -33.14 -13.23 15.12
C PRO A 35 -32.94 -14.67 15.56
N ARG A 36 -33.40 -15.61 14.74
CA ARG A 36 -33.29 -17.04 15.05
C ARG A 36 -31.80 -17.37 15.27
N PRO A 37 -31.43 -18.25 16.22
CA PRO A 37 -30.02 -18.52 16.55
C PRO A 37 -29.12 -18.88 15.34
N ARG A 38 -29.70 -19.45 14.28
CA ARG A 38 -29.01 -19.73 13.01
C ARG A 38 -28.66 -18.46 12.24
N GLU A 39 -29.57 -17.49 12.20
CA GLU A 39 -29.39 -16.21 11.52
C GLU A 39 -28.29 -15.39 12.19
N PHE A 40 -28.24 -15.35 13.53
CA PHE A 40 -27.16 -14.68 14.27
C PHE A 40 -25.78 -15.27 13.96
N ARG A 41 -25.66 -16.60 13.92
CA ARG A 41 -24.40 -17.29 13.56
C ARG A 41 -23.99 -16.95 12.12
N THR A 42 -24.93 -16.97 11.18
CA THR A 42 -24.62 -16.61 9.78
C THR A 42 -24.25 -15.14 9.61
N LYS A 43 -24.85 -14.23 10.41
CA LYS A 43 -24.49 -12.80 10.42
C LYS A 43 -23.05 -12.61 10.91
N ARG A 44 -22.67 -13.22 12.04
CA ARG A 44 -21.29 -13.16 12.57
C ARG A 44 -20.25 -13.72 11.60
N VAL A 45 -20.57 -14.80 10.88
CA VAL A 45 -19.67 -15.38 9.86
C VAL A 45 -19.53 -14.45 8.65
N LYS A 46 -20.61 -13.77 8.25
CA LYS A 46 -20.57 -12.78 7.16
C LYS A 46 -19.78 -11.54 7.56
N GLU A 47 -20.07 -10.98 8.72
CA GLU A 47 -19.35 -9.84 9.31
C GLU A 47 -17.84 -10.12 9.38
N ALA A 48 -17.43 -11.27 9.94
CA ALA A 48 -16.02 -11.64 10.00
C ALA A 48 -15.35 -11.79 8.63
N ARG A 49 -16.09 -12.28 7.62
CA ARG A 49 -15.57 -12.37 6.25
C ARG A 49 -15.44 -11.01 5.58
N ASP A 50 -16.39 -10.13 5.80
CA ASP A 50 -16.38 -8.80 5.18
C ASP A 50 -15.35 -7.89 5.85
N GLU A 51 -15.14 -8.05 7.16
CA GLU A 51 -14.09 -7.38 7.92
C GLU A 51 -12.70 -7.86 7.49
N ALA A 52 -12.48 -9.17 7.36
CA ALA A 52 -11.22 -9.71 6.82
C ALA A 52 -10.94 -9.26 5.39
N LYS A 53 -11.96 -9.20 4.51
CA LYS A 53 -11.79 -8.65 3.15
C LYS A 53 -11.41 -7.18 3.17
N LYS A 54 -12.00 -6.40 4.09
CA LYS A 54 -11.71 -4.98 4.24
C LYS A 54 -10.27 -4.77 4.70
N GLU A 55 -9.82 -5.49 5.72
CA GLU A 55 -8.42 -5.45 6.18
C GLU A 55 -7.43 -5.87 5.08
N ILE A 56 -7.76 -6.89 4.28
CA ILE A 56 -6.93 -7.27 3.13
C ILE A 56 -6.87 -6.16 2.08
N ALA A 57 -7.98 -5.49 1.81
CA ALA A 57 -8.04 -4.38 0.86
C ALA A 57 -7.23 -3.18 1.36
N ASP A 58 -7.40 -2.82 2.63
CA ASP A 58 -6.69 -1.72 3.28
C ASP A 58 -5.18 -2.00 3.32
N TYR A 59 -4.77 -3.23 3.65
CA TYR A 59 -3.36 -3.64 3.63
C TYR A 59 -2.75 -3.58 2.23
N LYS A 60 -3.50 -4.00 1.20
CA LYS A 60 -3.06 -3.88 -0.20
C LYS A 60 -2.92 -2.42 -0.61
N ALA A 61 -3.90 -1.58 -0.29
CA ALA A 61 -3.85 -0.16 -0.60
C ALA A 61 -2.66 0.52 0.08
N GLN A 62 -2.42 0.25 1.37
CA GLN A 62 -1.25 0.75 2.09
C GLN A 62 0.05 0.30 1.45
N LYS A 63 0.17 -0.98 1.07
CA LYS A 63 1.38 -1.49 0.41
C LYS A 63 1.57 -0.93 -0.99
N GLU A 64 0.51 -0.70 -1.75
CA GLU A 64 0.61 -0.02 -3.05
C GLU A 64 1.01 1.45 -2.91
N GLU A 65 0.51 2.16 -1.89
CA GLU A 65 0.92 3.54 -1.60
C GLU A 65 2.38 3.61 -1.14
N GLU A 66 2.80 2.72 -0.25
CA GLU A 66 4.21 2.58 0.14
C GLU A 66 5.09 2.27 -1.06
N PHE A 67 4.67 1.34 -1.93
CA PHE A 67 5.40 0.98 -3.13
C PHE A 67 5.50 2.15 -4.11
N LYS A 68 4.42 2.91 -4.33
CA LYS A 68 4.43 4.11 -5.19
C LYS A 68 5.31 5.22 -4.63
N LYS A 69 5.29 5.45 -3.31
CA LYS A 69 6.19 6.41 -2.66
C LYS A 69 7.65 5.96 -2.79
N PHE A 70 7.90 4.69 -2.55
CA PHE A 70 9.22 4.09 -2.73
C PHE A 70 9.69 4.20 -4.19
N GLU A 71 8.84 3.89 -5.17
CA GLU A 71 9.17 4.10 -6.58
C GLU A 71 9.45 5.57 -6.88
N ALA A 72 8.66 6.51 -6.40
CA ALA A 72 8.88 7.94 -6.68
C ALA A 72 10.13 8.52 -5.98
N GLU A 73 10.47 8.01 -4.79
CA GLU A 73 11.65 8.43 -4.02
C GLU A 73 12.93 7.75 -4.54
N HIS A 74 12.85 6.47 -4.94
CA HIS A 74 13.99 5.69 -5.39
C HIS A 74 14.18 5.66 -6.91
N SER A 75 13.17 6.01 -7.72
CA SER A 75 13.37 6.27 -9.16
C SER A 75 14.29 7.47 -9.39
N LYS A 76 14.34 8.40 -8.42
CA LYS A 76 15.26 9.54 -8.40
C LYS A 76 16.65 9.19 -7.86
N GLY A 77 16.86 7.95 -7.40
CA GLY A 77 18.15 7.49 -6.91
C GLY A 77 19.24 7.57 -7.98
N ASN A 78 18.89 7.33 -9.24
CA ASN A 78 19.84 7.47 -10.35
C ASN A 78 20.19 8.94 -10.62
N GLU A 79 19.22 9.85 -10.58
CA GLU A 79 19.48 11.27 -10.84
C GLU A 79 20.40 11.90 -9.78
N ALA A 80 20.22 11.57 -8.50
CA ALA A 80 21.07 12.08 -7.44
C ALA A 80 22.51 11.55 -7.57
N ALA A 81 22.67 10.25 -7.84
CA ALA A 81 23.97 9.63 -8.05
C ALA A 81 24.67 10.15 -9.32
N GLU A 82 23.92 10.34 -10.41
CA GLU A 82 24.43 10.92 -11.66
C GLU A 82 24.85 12.38 -11.46
N GLN A 83 24.08 13.19 -10.74
CA GLN A 83 24.44 14.58 -10.46
C GLN A 83 25.69 14.69 -9.58
N GLU A 84 25.83 13.82 -8.59
CA GLU A 84 27.02 13.81 -7.73
C GLU A 84 28.27 13.35 -8.50
N ALA A 85 28.14 12.27 -9.29
CA ALA A 85 29.21 11.79 -10.15
C ALA A 85 29.62 12.84 -11.20
N ASN A 86 28.66 13.53 -11.82
CA ASN A 86 28.94 14.58 -12.80
C ASN A 86 29.70 15.76 -12.16
N LYS A 87 29.29 16.22 -10.97
CA LYS A 87 30.00 17.28 -10.25
C LYS A 87 31.43 16.89 -9.89
N GLU A 88 31.64 15.64 -9.49
CA GLU A 88 32.99 15.15 -9.18
C GLU A 88 33.84 15.02 -10.45
N ALA A 89 33.28 14.53 -11.55
CA ALA A 89 33.95 14.48 -12.84
C ALA A 89 34.33 15.87 -13.35
N GLU A 90 33.44 16.86 -13.25
CA GLU A 90 33.74 18.26 -13.61
C GLU A 90 34.93 18.82 -12.82
N LYS A 91 34.95 18.60 -11.49
CA LYS A 91 36.09 19.00 -10.65
C LYS A 91 37.39 18.33 -11.09
N GLN A 92 37.36 17.03 -11.38
CA GLN A 92 38.56 16.33 -11.85
C GLN A 92 39.03 16.84 -13.21
N ILE A 93 38.11 17.17 -14.13
CA ILE A 93 38.43 17.78 -15.41
C ILE A 93 39.10 19.15 -15.22
N GLU A 94 38.62 19.98 -14.30
CA GLU A 94 39.26 21.26 -13.97
C GLU A 94 40.67 21.07 -13.44
N VAL A 95 40.87 20.15 -12.49
CA VAL A 95 42.20 19.82 -11.95
C VAL A 95 43.15 19.34 -13.04
N ILE A 96 42.69 18.46 -13.95
CA ILE A 96 43.49 17.98 -15.08
C ILE A 96 43.84 19.14 -16.03
N LYS A 97 42.89 20.02 -16.33
CA LYS A 97 43.14 21.21 -17.18
C LYS A 97 44.17 22.14 -16.55
N GLU A 98 44.09 22.39 -15.26
CA GLU A 98 45.08 23.22 -14.56
C GLU A 98 46.46 22.57 -14.51
N ALA A 99 46.54 21.28 -14.19
CA ALA A 99 47.78 20.53 -14.19
C ALA A 99 48.42 20.49 -15.59
N GLY A 100 47.60 20.30 -16.63
CA GLY A 100 48.02 20.34 -18.03
C GLY A 100 48.57 21.70 -18.44
N LYS A 101 47.89 22.80 -18.08
CA LYS A 101 48.39 24.17 -18.34
C LYS A 101 49.73 24.44 -17.65
N LYS A 102 49.92 23.96 -16.42
CA LYS A 102 51.17 24.12 -15.66
C LYS A 102 52.33 23.36 -16.31
N SER A 103 52.09 22.14 -16.80
CA SER A 103 53.13 21.29 -17.40
C SER A 103 53.36 21.55 -18.89
N GLN A 104 52.41 22.19 -19.60
CA GLN A 104 52.46 22.44 -21.04
C GLN A 104 53.76 23.11 -21.48
N ALA A 105 54.20 24.15 -20.78
CA ALA A 105 55.42 24.87 -21.15
C ALA A 105 56.67 23.97 -21.05
N THR A 106 56.75 23.11 -20.04
CA THR A 106 57.85 22.16 -19.85
C THR A 106 57.83 21.08 -20.92
N VAL A 107 56.65 20.52 -21.23
CA VAL A 107 56.50 19.48 -22.25
C VAL A 107 56.89 20.01 -23.64
N VAL A 108 56.46 21.23 -23.98
CA VAL A 108 56.82 21.87 -25.26
C VAL A 108 58.33 22.09 -25.35
N LYS A 109 58.97 22.56 -24.27
CA LYS A 109 60.44 22.72 -24.25
C LYS A 109 61.16 21.39 -24.47
N ASN A 110 60.79 20.35 -23.73
CA ASN A 110 61.41 19.03 -23.86
C ASN A 110 61.20 18.43 -25.26
N LEU A 111 60.03 18.62 -25.87
CA LEU A 111 59.77 18.18 -27.25
C LEU A 111 60.63 18.92 -28.26
N LEU A 112 60.77 20.25 -28.14
CA LEU A 112 61.62 21.04 -29.02
C LEU A 112 63.08 20.65 -28.86
N GLU A 113 63.57 20.51 -27.62
CA GLU A 113 64.93 20.07 -27.34
C GLU A 113 65.22 18.70 -27.95
N ALA A 114 64.32 17.73 -27.78
CA ALA A 114 64.47 16.40 -28.38
C ALA A 114 64.45 16.41 -29.91
N VAL A 115 63.68 17.30 -30.54
CA VAL A 115 63.65 17.44 -32.01
C VAL A 115 64.95 18.07 -32.54
N PHE A 116 65.53 19.02 -31.79
CA PHE A 116 66.77 19.68 -32.19
C PHE A 116 68.04 18.92 -31.78
N GLU A 117 67.98 18.04 -30.79
CA GLU A 117 69.09 17.20 -30.37
C GLU A 117 69.21 15.95 -31.27
N VAL A 118 69.75 16.14 -32.48
CA VAL A 118 70.02 15.03 -33.41
C VAL A 118 71.17 14.19 -32.85
N LYS A 119 70.83 13.00 -32.33
CA LYS A 119 71.80 11.96 -31.96
C LYS A 119 71.93 10.97 -33.12
N PRO A 120 72.94 11.10 -34.00
CA PRO A 120 73.14 10.15 -35.06
C PRO A 120 73.55 8.79 -34.45
N ALA A 121 72.76 7.76 -34.74
CA ALA A 121 73.21 6.39 -34.49
C ALA A 121 74.28 6.06 -35.53
N ALA A 122 75.50 5.80 -35.07
CA ALA A 122 76.57 5.32 -35.93
C ALA A 122 76.13 3.99 -36.56
N ALA A 123 75.99 3.99 -37.89
CA ALA A 123 75.84 2.80 -38.71
C ALA A 123 77.20 2.14 -38.93
#